data_AF-A0A939Q1Z1-F1
#
_entry.id   AF-A0A939Q1Z1-F1
#
_cell.length_a   1.000
_cell.length_b   1.000
_cell.length_c   1.000
_cell.angle_alpha   90.00
_cell.angle_beta   90.00
_cell.angle_gamma   90.00
#
_symmetry.space_group_name_H-M   'P 1'
#
loop_
_entity.id
_entity.type
_entity.pdbx_description
1 polymer ?
#
loop_
_entity_poly.entity_id
_entity_poly.type
_entity_poly.pdbx_seq_one_letter_code
_entity_poly.pdbx_strand_id
1 'polypeptide(L)'
;MDMREMQREVHQWISQFKEGYWRPLSMLARLIEEVGELARELNHRFGEKPKKPGEAETDLELELGDLLFILCAFANSQGIDLSVAFSRAMEKYRTRDRKRWTPREPGEEKGEPERSGPEEVDLEHEVKSLLRARGVDLVHLAELVLELQRPYNPHLTLEECLKSLDMILAKREVQHAVLTGITLDLMAEAKLLREPLGRIVRCDHRLYGIDEALASSVINIYGSIGMSNFGYLAVERPGILAKLSQTEQVNTFLDDLAAALVAAACARIAHNADHEPR
;
A
#
# COMPACT_ATOMS: atom_id res chain seq x y z
N MET A 1 19.50 -27.76 -14.60
CA MET A 1 18.95 -28.08 -13.29
C MET A 1 17.43 -28.03 -13.37
N ASP A 2 16.75 -29.14 -13.10
CA ASP A 2 15.28 -29.16 -12.97
C ASP A 2 14.85 -28.76 -11.55
N MET A 3 13.55 -28.55 -11.35
CA MET A 3 13.03 -28.06 -10.06
C MET A 3 13.12 -29.10 -8.93
N ARG A 4 13.16 -30.40 -9.26
CA ARG A 4 13.42 -31.45 -8.26
C ARG A 4 14.90 -31.51 -7.88
N GLU A 5 15.79 -31.25 -8.84
CA GLU A 5 17.22 -31.09 -8.60
C GLU A 5 17.47 -29.89 -7.67
N MET A 6 16.85 -28.74 -7.91
CA MET A 6 16.90 -27.59 -7.00
C MET A 6 16.45 -27.95 -5.57
N GLN A 7 15.28 -28.57 -5.44
CA GLN A 7 14.78 -29.00 -4.14
C GLN A 7 15.73 -29.97 -3.44
N ARG A 8 16.33 -30.92 -4.17
CA ARG A 8 17.27 -31.89 -3.62
C ARG A 8 18.59 -31.24 -3.20
N GLU A 9 19.13 -30.30 -3.97
CA GLU A 9 20.34 -29.56 -3.62
C GLU A 9 20.13 -28.76 -2.34
N VAL A 10 19.03 -28.02 -2.23
CA VAL A 10 18.67 -27.27 -1.01
C VAL A 10 18.47 -28.21 0.18
N HIS A 11 17.85 -29.39 -0.04
CA HIS A 11 17.70 -30.38 1.01
C HIS A 11 19.04 -30.92 1.50
N GLN A 12 19.97 -31.25 0.59
CA GLN A 12 21.30 -31.71 0.95
C GLN A 12 22.07 -30.64 1.72
N TRP A 13 22.00 -29.39 1.28
CA TRP A 13 22.62 -28.26 1.96
C TRP A 13 22.08 -28.06 3.38
N ILE A 14 20.75 -28.08 3.57
CA ILE A 14 20.15 -27.87 4.89
C ILE A 14 20.39 -29.07 5.83
N SER A 15 20.37 -30.28 5.29
CA SER A 15 20.51 -31.52 6.07
C SER A 15 21.92 -31.73 6.66
N GLN A 16 22.91 -30.93 6.25
CA GLN A 16 24.24 -30.97 6.87
C GLN A 16 24.26 -30.32 8.27
N PHE A 17 23.26 -29.49 8.59
CA PHE A 17 23.15 -28.78 9.86
C PHE A 17 22.26 -29.54 10.84
N LYS A 18 22.59 -29.51 12.14
CA LYS A 18 21.83 -30.24 13.18
C LYS A 18 20.41 -29.70 13.36
N GLU A 19 20.25 -28.41 13.09
CA GLU A 19 19.02 -27.66 13.22
C GLU A 19 18.01 -27.99 12.10
N GLY A 20 18.49 -28.43 10.94
CA GLY A 20 17.66 -28.74 9.78
C GLY A 20 16.86 -27.53 9.28
N TYR A 21 15.61 -27.78 8.86
CA TYR A 21 14.71 -26.73 8.40
C TYR A 21 14.22 -25.85 9.55
N TRP A 22 14.08 -24.55 9.29
CA TRP A 22 13.42 -23.63 10.20
C TRP A 22 11.92 -23.97 10.36
N ARG A 23 11.32 -23.49 11.46
CA ARG A 23 9.88 -23.60 11.71
C ARG A 23 9.08 -22.86 10.63
N PRO A 24 7.84 -23.27 10.32
CA PRO A 24 7.04 -22.67 9.23
C PRO A 24 6.90 -21.15 9.31
N LEU A 25 6.66 -20.60 10.49
CA LEU A 25 6.55 -19.14 10.67
C LEU A 25 7.88 -18.41 10.46
N SER A 26 8.99 -19.04 10.85
CA SER A 26 10.33 -18.51 10.58
C SER A 26 10.65 -18.57 9.09
N MET A 27 10.21 -19.63 8.39
CA MET A 27 10.36 -19.71 6.93
C MET A 27 9.54 -18.65 6.20
N LEU A 28 8.33 -18.37 6.68
CA LEU A 28 7.52 -17.28 6.14
C LEU A 28 8.18 -15.92 6.37
N ALA A 29 8.69 -15.66 7.58
CA ALA A 29 9.37 -14.41 7.89
C ALA A 29 10.58 -14.18 6.98
N ARG A 30 11.40 -15.23 6.78
CA ARG A 30 12.54 -15.18 5.85
C ARG A 30 12.12 -14.99 4.40
N LEU A 31 11.07 -15.66 3.93
CA LEU A 31 10.54 -15.42 2.58
C LEU A 31 10.12 -13.95 2.40
N ILE A 32 9.51 -13.33 3.42
CA ILE A 32 9.13 -11.91 3.39
C ILE A 32 10.37 -11.01 3.35
N GLU A 33 11.43 -11.37 4.08
CA GLU A 33 12.72 -10.69 4.06
C GLU A 33 13.32 -10.69 2.64
N GLU A 34 13.44 -11.85 1.99
CA GLU A 34 13.97 -11.96 0.61
C GLU A 34 13.11 -11.17 -0.40
N VAL A 35 11.78 -11.16 -0.23
CA VAL A 35 10.89 -10.33 -1.07
C VAL A 35 11.14 -8.84 -0.85
N GLY A 36 11.44 -8.43 0.38
CA GLY A 36 11.80 -7.06 0.72
C GLY A 36 13.12 -6.63 0.10
N GLU A 37 14.12 -7.52 0.10
CA GLU A 37 15.43 -7.28 -0.54
C GLU A 37 15.29 -7.16 -2.06
N LEU A 38 14.53 -8.08 -2.70
CA LEU A 38 14.18 -7.96 -4.12
C LEU A 38 13.46 -6.64 -4.43
N ALA A 39 12.46 -6.26 -3.63
CA ALA A 39 11.70 -5.03 -3.84
C ALA A 39 12.59 -3.79 -3.74
N ARG A 40 13.53 -3.78 -2.80
CA ARG A 40 14.53 -2.73 -2.64
C ARG A 40 15.42 -2.63 -3.89
N GLU A 41 15.90 -3.75 -4.41
CA GLU A 41 16.75 -3.76 -5.62
C GLU A 41 16.00 -3.35 -6.88
N LEU A 42 14.75 -3.78 -7.06
CA LEU A 42 13.91 -3.32 -8.16
C LEU A 42 13.64 -1.82 -8.08
N ASN A 43 13.38 -1.29 -6.89
CA ASN A 43 13.21 0.14 -6.70
C ASN A 43 14.49 0.93 -7.00
N HIS A 44 15.66 0.37 -6.70
CA HIS A 44 16.94 0.96 -7.09
C HIS A 44 17.15 1.00 -8.61
N ARG A 45 16.74 -0.06 -9.33
CA ARG A 45 16.95 -0.19 -10.79
C ARG A 45 15.90 0.55 -11.63
N PHE A 46 14.65 0.57 -11.17
CA PHE A 46 13.50 1.02 -11.97
C PHE A 46 12.60 2.04 -11.26
N GLY A 47 12.83 2.29 -9.97
CA GLY A 47 12.05 3.24 -9.18
C GLY A 47 12.65 4.65 -9.19
N GLU A 48 11.95 5.58 -8.54
CA GLU A 48 12.33 6.99 -8.48
C GLU A 48 13.52 7.27 -7.54
N LYS A 49 14.02 6.26 -6.82
CA LYS A 49 15.13 6.37 -5.85
C LYS A 49 16.33 5.52 -6.30
N PRO A 50 17.26 6.08 -7.09
CA PRO A 50 18.45 5.36 -7.52
C PRO A 50 19.40 5.06 -6.35
N LYS A 51 20.27 4.06 -6.52
CA LYS A 51 21.34 3.73 -5.57
C LYS A 51 22.21 4.94 -5.26
N LYS A 52 22.67 5.04 -4.00
CA LYS A 52 23.61 6.10 -3.61
C LYS A 52 24.98 5.86 -4.26
N PRO A 53 25.76 6.91 -4.58
CA PRO A 53 27.13 6.75 -5.05
C PRO A 53 27.98 6.01 -4.00
N GLY A 54 28.53 4.86 -4.38
CA GLY A 54 29.37 4.03 -3.50
C GLY A 54 28.67 2.85 -2.81
N GLU A 55 27.36 2.69 -3.01
CA GLU A 55 26.66 1.48 -2.58
C GLU A 55 27.06 0.30 -3.48
N ALA A 56 27.37 -0.86 -2.88
CA ALA A 56 27.79 -2.03 -3.65
C ALA A 56 26.68 -2.44 -4.63
N GLU A 57 27.06 -2.89 -5.83
CA GLU A 57 26.12 -3.50 -6.76
C GLU A 57 25.56 -4.79 -6.15
N THR A 58 24.41 -4.68 -5.48
CA THR A 58 23.58 -5.84 -5.17
C THR A 58 23.02 -6.41 -6.47
N ASP A 59 23.17 -7.72 -6.65
CA ASP A 59 22.80 -8.39 -7.90
C ASP A 59 21.38 -8.92 -7.81
N LEU A 60 20.48 -8.37 -8.62
CA LEU A 60 19.12 -8.85 -8.79
C LEU A 60 19.07 -10.36 -9.09
N GLU A 61 20.10 -10.89 -9.76
CA GLU A 61 20.21 -12.33 -10.01
C GLU A 61 20.33 -13.13 -8.71
N LEU A 62 21.09 -12.62 -7.72
CA LEU A 62 21.24 -13.25 -6.41
C LEU A 62 19.96 -13.17 -5.59
N GLU A 63 19.28 -12.02 -5.59
CA GLU A 63 18.00 -11.83 -4.88
C GLU A 63 16.91 -12.81 -5.39
N LEU A 64 16.87 -13.02 -6.71
CA LEU A 64 15.99 -14.03 -7.31
C LEU A 64 16.43 -15.46 -6.94
N GLY A 65 17.74 -15.69 -6.81
CA GLY A 65 18.31 -16.94 -6.32
C GLY A 65 17.91 -17.23 -4.87
N ASP A 66 17.96 -16.25 -3.99
CA ASP A 66 17.60 -16.39 -2.58
C ASP A 66 16.10 -16.68 -2.41
N LEU A 67 15.26 -16.06 -3.25
CA LEU A 67 13.84 -16.42 -3.36
C LEU A 67 13.62 -17.87 -3.79
N LEU A 68 14.38 -18.36 -4.77
CA LEU A 68 14.29 -19.77 -5.18
C LEU A 68 14.78 -20.70 -4.07
N PHE A 69 15.85 -20.35 -3.38
CA PHE A 69 16.39 -21.10 -2.25
C PHE A 69 15.35 -21.24 -1.13
N ILE A 70 14.78 -20.11 -0.68
CA ILE A 70 13.82 -20.11 0.43
C ILE A 70 12.51 -20.83 0.05
N LEU A 71 12.05 -20.72 -1.20
CA LEU A 71 10.88 -21.45 -1.69
C LEU A 71 11.13 -22.97 -1.72
N CYS A 72 12.32 -23.39 -2.15
CA CYS A 72 12.72 -24.80 -2.10
C CYS A 72 12.80 -25.30 -0.66
N ALA A 73 13.42 -24.51 0.25
CA ALA A 73 13.53 -24.85 1.66
C ALA A 73 12.15 -25.00 2.31
N PHE A 74 11.25 -24.04 2.05
CA PHE A 74 9.87 -24.07 2.53
C PHE A 74 9.15 -25.30 2.01
N ALA A 75 9.16 -25.53 0.69
CA ALA A 75 8.46 -26.65 0.07
C ALA A 75 8.96 -28.00 0.62
N ASN A 76 10.27 -28.17 0.76
CA ASN A 76 10.85 -29.37 1.34
C ASN A 76 10.41 -29.59 2.79
N SER A 77 10.40 -28.53 3.62
CA SER A 77 9.96 -28.61 5.02
C SER A 77 8.49 -29.07 5.16
N GLN A 78 7.67 -28.83 4.12
CA GLN A 78 6.25 -29.17 4.08
C GLN A 78 5.95 -30.43 3.25
N GLY A 79 6.97 -31.09 2.69
CA GLY A 79 6.80 -32.25 1.82
C GLY A 79 6.11 -31.93 0.48
N ILE A 80 6.26 -30.71 -0.04
CA ILE A 80 5.65 -30.26 -1.29
C ILE A 80 6.63 -30.48 -2.45
N ASP A 81 6.20 -31.19 -3.49
CA ASP A 81 6.90 -31.25 -4.79
C ASP A 81 6.55 -30.00 -5.61
N LEU A 82 7.52 -29.09 -5.76
CA LEU A 82 7.34 -27.84 -6.49
C LEU A 82 7.08 -28.07 -7.98
N SER A 83 7.62 -29.13 -8.58
CA SER A 83 7.37 -29.44 -10.00
C SER A 83 5.91 -29.79 -10.23
N VAL A 84 5.32 -30.56 -9.32
CA VAL A 84 3.89 -30.88 -9.34
C VAL A 84 3.05 -29.63 -9.05
N ALA A 85 3.43 -28.84 -8.03
CA ALA A 85 2.72 -27.60 -7.67
C ALA A 85 2.71 -26.59 -8.83
N PHE A 86 3.85 -26.38 -9.48
CA PHE A 86 3.99 -25.49 -10.64
C PHE A 86 3.17 -25.99 -11.83
N SER A 87 3.21 -27.29 -12.13
CA SER A 87 2.42 -27.88 -13.22
C SER A 87 0.92 -27.66 -13.01
N ARG A 88 0.42 -27.84 -11.78
CA ARG A 88 -0.98 -27.57 -11.42
C ARG A 88 -1.33 -26.08 -11.52
N ALA A 89 -0.44 -25.19 -11.11
CA ALA A 89 -0.64 -23.75 -11.23
C ALA A 89 -0.72 -23.31 -12.71
N MET A 90 0.18 -23.82 -13.56
CA MET A 90 0.18 -23.52 -14.99
C MET A 90 -1.06 -24.07 -15.70
N GLU A 91 -1.55 -25.24 -15.32
CA GLU A 91 -2.79 -25.79 -15.88
C GLU A 91 -4.01 -24.90 -15.56
N LYS A 92 -4.08 -24.37 -14.35
CA LYS A 92 -5.11 -23.39 -13.95
C LYS A 92 -5.06 -22.13 -14.80
N TYR A 93 -3.86 -21.59 -15.09
CA TYR A 93 -3.70 -20.42 -15.95
C TYR A 93 -4.06 -20.71 -17.41
N ARG A 94 -3.71 -21.90 -17.92
CA ARG A 94 -4.01 -22.32 -19.31
C ARG A 94 -5.48 -22.59 -19.58
N THR A 95 -6.22 -23.07 -18.58
CA THR A 95 -7.63 -23.46 -18.74
C THR A 95 -8.60 -22.37 -18.30
N ARG A 96 -8.50 -21.94 -17.04
CA ARG A 96 -9.49 -21.08 -16.39
C ARG A 96 -9.29 -19.61 -16.73
N ASP A 97 -8.04 -19.18 -16.85
CA ASP A 97 -7.69 -17.78 -17.11
C ASP A 97 -7.34 -17.53 -18.61
N ARG A 98 -7.65 -18.49 -19.50
CA ARG A 98 -7.33 -18.42 -20.96
C ARG A 98 -7.89 -17.18 -21.67
N LYS A 99 -9.00 -16.63 -21.17
CA LYS A 99 -9.66 -15.44 -21.72
C LYS A 99 -9.32 -14.15 -20.97
N ARG A 100 -8.47 -14.23 -19.94
CA ARG A 100 -8.12 -13.07 -19.10
C ARG A 100 -7.15 -12.12 -19.78
N TRP A 101 -6.37 -12.61 -20.75
CA TRP A 101 -5.42 -11.83 -21.53
C TRP A 101 -5.47 -12.25 -23.01
N THR A 102 -5.32 -11.28 -23.90
CA THR A 102 -5.33 -11.50 -25.35
C THR A 102 -4.02 -12.17 -25.79
N PRO A 103 -4.05 -13.34 -26.44
CA PRO A 103 -2.84 -13.95 -27.01
C PRO A 103 -2.25 -13.05 -28.11
N ARG A 104 -0.91 -12.99 -28.19
CA ARG A 104 -0.23 -12.28 -29.28
C ARG A 104 -0.38 -13.00 -30.60
N GLU A 105 -0.50 -12.24 -31.69
CA GLU A 105 -0.41 -12.81 -33.03
C GLU A 105 1.05 -13.02 -33.46
N PRO A 106 1.37 -14.06 -34.27
CA PRO A 106 2.73 -14.28 -34.73
C PRO A 106 3.19 -13.12 -35.64
N GLY A 107 4.07 -12.26 -35.11
CA GLY A 107 4.62 -11.11 -35.84
C GLY A 107 4.43 -9.74 -35.18
N GLU A 108 3.70 -9.65 -34.06
CA GLU A 108 3.58 -8.40 -33.30
C GLU A 108 4.94 -8.00 -32.66
N GLU A 109 5.55 -6.91 -33.15
CA GLU A 109 6.64 -6.25 -32.44
C GLU A 109 6.14 -5.68 -31.11
N LYS A 110 7.03 -5.62 -30.10
CA LYS A 110 6.72 -5.03 -28.79
C LYS A 110 6.42 -3.54 -28.95
N GLY A 111 5.17 -3.19 -29.20
CA GLY A 111 4.63 -1.90 -28.79
C GLY A 111 4.61 -1.86 -27.26
N GLU A 112 5.12 -0.77 -26.67
CA GLU A 112 4.83 -0.45 -25.27
C GLU A 112 3.30 -0.47 -25.09
N PRO A 113 2.78 -1.07 -24.01
CA PRO A 113 1.36 -1.39 -23.96
C PRO A 113 0.54 -0.10 -23.82
N GLU A 114 -0.10 0.35 -24.91
CA GLU A 114 -1.26 1.23 -24.84
C GLU A 114 -2.39 0.49 -24.13
N ARG A 115 -2.70 0.93 -22.90
CA ARG A 115 -3.80 0.42 -22.10
C ARG A 115 -5.11 1.03 -22.63
N SER A 116 -5.96 0.21 -23.24
CA SER A 116 -7.38 0.53 -23.39
C SER A 116 -8.22 -0.58 -22.75
N GLY A 117 -8.32 -0.49 -21.42
CA GLY A 117 -9.40 -1.13 -20.66
C GLY A 117 -10.71 -0.35 -20.81
N PRO A 118 -11.82 -0.74 -20.14
CA PRO A 118 -12.99 0.14 -20.04
C PRO A 118 -12.48 1.51 -19.57
N GLU A 119 -12.92 2.61 -20.21
CA GLU A 119 -12.41 3.99 -20.01
C GLU A 119 -11.67 4.10 -18.69
N GLU A 120 -10.33 4.17 -18.74
CA GLU A 120 -9.48 4.13 -17.54
C GLU A 120 -9.91 5.31 -16.66
N VAL A 121 -10.80 5.03 -15.70
CA VAL A 121 -11.36 6.05 -14.83
C VAL A 121 -10.16 6.64 -14.10
N ASP A 122 -9.93 7.92 -14.32
CA ASP A 122 -8.93 8.70 -13.58
C ASP A 122 -9.42 8.78 -12.13
N LEU A 123 -9.13 7.72 -11.37
CA LEU A 123 -9.52 7.59 -9.98
C LEU A 123 -8.89 8.68 -9.12
N GLU A 124 -7.72 9.18 -9.51
CA GLU A 124 -7.08 10.27 -8.79
C GLU A 124 -7.90 11.56 -8.94
N HIS A 125 -8.29 11.89 -10.17
CA HIS A 125 -9.17 13.02 -10.44
C HIS A 125 -10.52 12.89 -9.71
N GLU A 126 -11.15 11.71 -9.80
CA GLU A 126 -12.43 11.44 -9.16
C GLU A 126 -12.36 11.60 -7.63
N VAL A 127 -11.33 11.05 -6.99
CA VAL A 127 -11.13 11.16 -5.54
C VAL A 127 -10.88 12.60 -5.11
N LYS A 128 -10.06 13.35 -5.85
CA LYS A 128 -9.82 14.78 -5.58
C LYS A 128 -11.09 15.61 -5.75
N SER A 129 -11.89 15.29 -6.76
CA SER A 129 -13.21 15.90 -6.99
C SER A 129 -14.17 15.61 -5.84
N LEU A 130 -14.26 14.36 -5.39
CA LEU A 130 -15.09 13.94 -4.27
C LEU A 130 -14.70 14.63 -2.96
N LEU A 131 -13.41 14.67 -2.62
CA LEU A 131 -12.92 15.39 -1.45
C LEU A 131 -13.34 16.86 -1.48
N ARG A 132 -13.12 17.54 -2.62
CA ARG A 132 -13.51 18.95 -2.79
C ARG A 132 -15.03 19.13 -2.69
N ALA A 133 -15.83 18.25 -3.28
CA ALA A 133 -17.29 18.29 -3.21
C ALA A 133 -17.81 18.11 -1.77
N ARG A 134 -17.06 17.41 -0.92
CA ARG A 134 -17.32 17.28 0.52
C ARG A 134 -16.66 18.37 1.38
N GLY A 135 -16.14 19.43 0.77
CA GLY A 135 -15.55 20.57 1.49
C GLY A 135 -14.11 20.35 1.97
N VAL A 136 -13.43 19.30 1.52
CA VAL A 136 -12.02 19.04 1.82
C VAL A 136 -11.15 19.50 0.65
N ASP A 137 -10.55 20.67 0.79
CA ASP A 137 -9.51 21.15 -0.12
C ASP A 137 -8.13 20.67 0.35
N LEU A 138 -7.31 20.16 -0.58
CA LEU A 138 -5.95 19.71 -0.29
C LEU A 138 -5.08 20.84 0.27
N VAL A 139 -5.37 22.09 -0.07
CA VAL A 139 -4.66 23.25 0.51
C VAL A 139 -4.87 23.31 2.02
N HIS A 140 -6.09 23.09 2.51
CA HIS A 140 -6.35 23.10 3.96
C HIS A 140 -5.75 21.90 4.68
N LEU A 141 -5.68 20.73 4.02
CA LEU A 141 -4.96 19.58 4.56
C LEU A 141 -3.45 19.88 4.63
N ALA A 142 -2.88 20.49 3.59
CA ALA A 142 -1.48 20.86 3.52
C ALA A 142 -1.10 21.91 4.57
N GLU A 143 -1.97 22.89 4.84
CA GLU A 143 -1.80 23.86 5.92
C GLU A 143 -1.71 23.17 7.28
N LEU A 144 -2.57 22.18 7.53
CA LEU A 144 -2.52 21.40 8.77
C LEU A 144 -1.26 20.55 8.85
N VAL A 145 -0.85 19.90 7.76
CA VAL A 145 0.44 19.17 7.70
C VAL A 145 1.60 20.10 8.02
N LEU A 146 1.62 21.29 7.41
CA LEU A 146 2.65 22.29 7.63
C LEU A 146 2.70 22.75 9.09
N GLU A 147 1.53 23.01 9.70
CA GLU A 147 1.42 23.38 11.11
C GLU A 147 2.01 22.31 12.03
N LEU A 148 1.66 21.03 11.80
CA LEU A 148 2.12 19.90 12.60
C LEU A 148 3.62 19.62 12.43
N GLN A 149 4.17 19.86 11.24
CA GLN A 149 5.57 19.57 10.93
C GLN A 149 6.53 20.74 11.20
N ARG A 150 6.03 21.98 11.29
CA ARG A 150 6.83 23.19 11.52
C ARG A 150 7.75 23.12 12.76
N PRO A 151 7.37 22.51 13.90
CA PRO A 151 8.27 22.34 15.04
C PRO A 151 9.51 21.47 14.76
N TYR A 152 9.41 20.57 13.77
CA TYR A 152 10.47 19.61 13.42
C TYR A 152 11.25 20.04 12.18
N ASN A 153 10.58 20.66 11.20
CA ASN A 153 11.16 21.21 9.98
C ASN A 153 10.70 22.66 9.77
N PRO A 154 11.46 23.67 10.26
CA PRO A 154 11.10 25.08 10.14
C PRO A 154 11.11 25.62 8.69
N HIS A 155 11.79 24.93 7.77
CA HIS A 155 11.94 25.33 6.38
C HIS A 155 10.90 24.70 5.45
N LEU A 156 10.09 23.77 5.98
CA LEU A 156 9.03 23.11 5.23
C LEU A 156 8.07 24.14 4.63
N THR A 157 7.76 23.96 3.36
CA THR A 157 6.86 24.83 2.61
C THR A 157 5.49 24.19 2.43
N LEU A 158 4.47 25.03 2.18
CA LEU A 158 3.13 24.55 1.85
C LEU A 158 3.12 23.72 0.56
N GLU A 159 3.98 24.07 -0.41
CA GLU A 159 4.12 23.36 -1.68
C GLU A 159 4.63 21.92 -1.49
N GLU A 160 5.61 21.72 -0.59
CA GLU A 160 6.11 20.38 -0.25
C GLU A 160 5.06 19.52 0.47
N CYS A 161 4.21 20.16 1.28
CA CYS A 161 3.07 19.50 1.94
C CYS A 161 2.02 19.06 0.91
N LEU A 162 1.66 19.95 -0.03
CA LEU A 162 0.76 19.65 -1.15
C LEU A 162 1.30 18.50 -2.01
N LYS A 163 2.58 18.57 -2.40
CA LYS A 163 3.25 17.52 -3.17
C LYS A 163 3.20 16.18 -2.44
N SER A 164 3.37 16.18 -1.11
CA SER A 164 3.28 14.97 -0.30
C SER A 164 1.87 14.38 -0.31
N LEU A 165 0.83 15.21 -0.18
CA LEU A 165 -0.56 14.77 -0.29
C LEU A 165 -0.90 14.25 -1.68
N ASP A 166 -0.42 14.90 -2.75
CA ASP A 166 -0.61 14.41 -4.13
C ASP A 166 0.02 13.03 -4.32
N MET A 167 1.25 12.81 -3.82
CA MET A 167 1.92 11.51 -3.90
C MET A 167 1.22 10.41 -3.09
N ILE A 168 0.51 10.77 -2.00
CA ILE A 168 -0.32 9.85 -1.23
C ILE A 168 -1.58 9.51 -2.02
N LEU A 169 -2.27 10.51 -2.58
CA LEU A 169 -3.49 10.34 -3.36
C LEU A 169 -3.27 9.65 -4.70
N ALA A 170 -2.04 9.63 -5.22
CA ALA A 170 -1.67 8.83 -6.39
C ALA A 170 -1.66 7.31 -6.11
N LYS A 171 -1.72 6.86 -4.84
CA LYS A 171 -1.72 5.44 -4.48
C LYS A 171 -3.12 4.84 -4.61
N ARG A 172 -3.23 3.73 -5.36
CA ARG A 172 -4.51 3.03 -5.62
C ARG A 172 -5.24 2.61 -4.34
N GLU A 173 -4.52 2.12 -3.33
CA GLU A 173 -5.11 1.73 -2.05
C GLU A 173 -5.75 2.93 -1.33
N VAL A 174 -5.09 4.09 -1.36
CA VAL A 174 -5.63 5.35 -0.80
C VAL A 174 -6.85 5.79 -1.58
N GLN A 175 -6.79 5.77 -2.92
CA GLN A 175 -7.92 6.12 -3.77
C GLN A 175 -9.15 5.24 -3.47
N HIS A 176 -8.95 3.93 -3.33
CA HIS A 176 -10.01 2.99 -2.99
C HIS A 176 -10.58 3.23 -1.60
N ALA A 177 -9.74 3.54 -0.60
CA ALA A 177 -10.17 3.87 0.75
C ALA A 177 -11.03 5.16 0.75
N VAL A 178 -10.55 6.23 0.12
CA VAL A 178 -11.26 7.52 0.07
C VAL A 178 -12.59 7.38 -0.67
N LEU A 179 -12.57 6.74 -1.84
CA LEU A 179 -13.79 6.50 -2.63
C LEU A 179 -14.83 5.70 -1.83
N THR A 180 -14.39 4.62 -1.16
CA THR A 180 -15.28 3.76 -0.38
C THR A 180 -15.89 4.51 0.81
N GLY A 181 -15.07 5.21 1.60
CA GLY A 181 -15.54 5.92 2.79
C GLY A 181 -16.50 7.05 2.45
N ILE A 182 -16.14 7.93 1.51
CA ILE A 182 -17.01 9.03 1.09
C ILE A 182 -18.32 8.50 0.49
N THR A 183 -18.29 7.39 -0.26
CA THR A 183 -19.52 6.78 -0.79
C THR A 183 -20.43 6.30 0.33
N LEU A 184 -19.89 5.70 1.40
CA LEU A 184 -20.67 5.26 2.55
C LEU A 184 -21.31 6.44 3.29
N ASP A 185 -20.57 7.54 3.46
CA ASP A 185 -21.08 8.80 4.01
C ASP A 185 -22.26 9.34 3.17
N LEU A 186 -22.08 9.43 1.85
CA LEU A 186 -23.12 9.87 0.91
C LEU A 186 -24.36 8.96 0.94
N MET A 187 -24.16 7.64 0.99
CA MET A 187 -25.27 6.68 1.09
C MET A 187 -25.99 6.77 2.43
N ALA A 188 -25.26 7.03 3.53
CA ALA A 188 -25.83 7.21 4.85
C ALA A 188 -26.69 8.49 4.89
N GLU A 189 -26.15 9.59 4.37
CA GLU A 189 -26.80 10.91 4.21
C GLU A 189 -28.08 10.81 3.38
N ALA A 190 -28.01 10.12 2.24
CA ALA A 190 -29.15 9.87 1.36
C ALA A 190 -30.11 8.77 1.88
N LYS A 191 -29.86 8.20 3.06
CA LYS A 191 -30.66 7.12 3.68
C LYS A 191 -30.80 5.86 2.80
N LEU A 192 -29.78 5.55 2.00
CA LEU A 192 -29.71 4.38 1.14
C LEU A 192 -29.14 3.15 1.86
N LEU A 193 -28.41 3.35 2.96
CA LEU A 193 -27.90 2.25 3.79
C LEU A 193 -29.03 1.60 4.59
N ARG A 194 -29.01 0.26 4.65
CA ARG A 194 -29.96 -0.53 5.45
C ARG A 194 -29.77 -0.27 6.94
N GLU A 195 -30.86 -0.24 7.70
CA GLU A 195 -30.80 -0.19 9.17
C GLU A 195 -30.40 -1.55 9.79
N PRO A 196 -29.60 -1.56 10.88
CA PRO A 196 -29.20 -0.41 11.70
C PRO A 196 -27.94 0.34 11.21
N LEU A 197 -27.28 -0.13 10.15
CA LEU A 197 -26.02 0.46 9.66
C LEU A 197 -26.18 1.92 9.25
N GLY A 198 -27.25 2.26 8.53
CA GLY A 198 -27.51 3.64 8.11
C GLY A 198 -27.56 4.62 9.28
N ARG A 199 -28.24 4.28 10.38
CA ARG A 199 -28.24 5.09 11.60
C ARG A 199 -26.88 5.11 12.30
N ILE A 200 -26.18 3.98 12.37
CA ILE A 200 -24.85 3.88 12.99
C ILE A 200 -23.88 4.85 12.33
N VAL A 201 -23.84 4.86 10.99
CA VAL A 201 -22.99 5.77 10.22
C VAL A 201 -23.50 7.21 10.38
N ARG A 202 -24.78 7.52 10.12
CA ARG A 202 -25.29 8.90 10.23
C ARG A 202 -25.08 9.57 11.60
N CYS A 203 -25.06 8.80 12.68
CA CYS A 203 -24.91 9.32 14.03
C CYS A 203 -23.46 9.28 14.53
N ASP A 204 -22.49 8.88 13.69
CA ASP A 204 -21.09 8.74 14.08
C ASP A 204 -20.95 7.97 15.41
N HIS A 205 -21.47 6.74 15.42
CA HIS A 205 -21.65 6.01 16.66
C HIS A 205 -20.30 5.56 17.24
N ARG A 206 -19.89 6.11 18.39
CA ARG A 206 -18.63 5.86 19.13
C ARG A 206 -18.06 4.42 19.24
N LEU A 207 -18.86 3.38 19.01
CA LEU A 207 -18.41 1.97 19.05
C LEU A 207 -18.32 1.34 17.65
N TYR A 208 -18.63 2.11 16.62
CA TYR A 208 -18.36 1.79 15.24
C TYR A 208 -16.93 2.27 14.95
N GLY A 209 -16.07 1.36 14.50
CA GLY A 209 -14.65 1.65 14.23
C GLY A 209 -14.24 1.17 12.84
N ILE A 210 -15.19 1.06 11.90
CA ILE A 210 -14.91 0.60 10.53
C ILE A 210 -14.37 1.75 9.67
N ASP A 211 -14.82 2.96 9.94
CA ASP A 211 -14.21 4.24 9.56
C ASP A 211 -12.72 4.30 9.93
N GLU A 212 -12.38 4.10 11.21
CA GLU A 212 -11.00 4.09 11.70
C GLU A 212 -10.18 2.95 11.07
N ALA A 213 -10.78 1.77 10.88
CA ALA A 213 -10.14 0.64 10.22
C ALA A 213 -9.83 0.92 8.75
N LEU A 214 -10.73 1.63 8.05
CA LEU A 214 -10.51 2.06 6.66
C LEU A 214 -9.43 3.15 6.60
N ALA A 215 -9.47 4.13 7.50
CA ALA A 215 -8.46 5.18 7.63
C ALA A 215 -7.06 4.59 7.93
N SER A 216 -6.99 3.55 8.77
CA SER A 216 -5.77 2.81 9.07
C SER A 216 -5.12 2.19 7.83
N SER A 217 -5.90 1.82 6.81
CA SER A 217 -5.34 1.30 5.55
C SER A 217 -4.51 2.33 4.78
N VAL A 218 -4.88 3.62 4.86
CA VAL A 218 -4.12 4.73 4.27
C VAL A 218 -2.80 4.93 5.02
N ILE A 219 -2.85 4.81 6.35
CA ILE A 219 -1.69 5.06 7.22
C ILE A 219 -0.66 3.95 7.13
N ASN A 220 -1.09 2.70 6.99
CA ASN A 220 -0.21 1.53 6.93
C ASN A 220 0.83 1.60 5.81
N ILE A 221 0.56 2.34 4.73
CA ILE A 221 1.52 2.60 3.64
C ILE A 221 2.77 3.34 4.14
N TYR A 222 2.64 4.15 5.18
CA TYR A 222 3.69 5.03 5.73
C TYR A 222 4.16 4.60 7.14
N GLY A 223 3.82 3.38 7.55
CA GLY A 223 4.35 2.75 8.76
C GLY A 223 3.84 3.34 10.08
N SER A 224 4.52 2.97 11.17
CA SER A 224 4.08 3.23 12.55
C SER A 224 4.11 4.71 12.95
N ILE A 225 4.91 5.55 12.29
CA ILE A 225 4.93 7.01 12.55
C ILE A 225 3.58 7.64 12.22
N GLY A 226 2.94 7.18 11.15
CA GLY A 226 1.61 7.67 10.77
C GLY A 226 0.54 7.31 11.79
N MET A 227 0.64 6.17 12.48
CA MET A 227 -0.35 5.75 13.47
C MET A 227 -0.41 6.69 14.68
N SER A 228 0.75 7.13 15.18
CA SER A 228 0.81 8.06 16.32
C SER A 228 0.18 9.41 15.98
N ASN A 229 0.47 9.96 14.78
CA ASN A 229 -0.14 11.20 14.32
C ASN A 229 -1.64 11.07 14.11
N PHE A 230 -2.09 9.95 13.55
CA PHE A 230 -3.51 9.70 13.34
C PHE A 230 -4.28 9.63 14.66
N GLY A 231 -3.77 8.90 15.67
CA GLY A 231 -4.41 8.84 16.98
C GLY A 231 -4.56 10.21 17.64
N TYR A 232 -3.57 11.09 17.48
CA TYR A 232 -3.67 12.48 17.93
C TYR A 232 -4.76 13.26 17.16
N LEU A 233 -4.77 13.15 15.82
CA LEU A 233 -5.72 13.88 14.96
C LEU A 233 -7.16 13.43 15.12
N ALA A 234 -7.39 12.13 15.35
CA ALA A 234 -8.72 11.56 15.59
C ALA A 234 -9.36 12.14 16.87
N VAL A 235 -8.54 12.49 17.88
CA VAL A 235 -8.98 13.04 19.16
C VAL A 235 -9.08 14.56 19.12
N GLU A 236 -8.01 15.26 18.72
CA GLU A 236 -7.94 16.73 18.83
C GLU A 236 -8.65 17.46 17.68
N ARG A 237 -8.77 16.81 16.52
CA ARG A 237 -9.42 17.32 15.29
C ARG A 237 -9.12 18.79 14.96
N PRO A 238 -7.84 19.21 14.84
CA PRO A 238 -7.49 20.60 14.53
C PRO A 238 -7.86 21.03 13.10
N GLY A 239 -7.89 22.35 12.87
CA GLY A 239 -7.98 22.94 11.53
C GLY A 239 -9.22 22.52 10.74
N ILE A 240 -9.00 21.93 9.57
CA ILE A 240 -10.09 21.44 8.69
C ILE A 240 -10.90 20.31 9.31
N LEU A 241 -10.32 19.49 10.19
CA LEU A 241 -11.00 18.37 10.84
C LEU A 241 -12.10 18.85 11.80
N ALA A 242 -11.87 19.96 12.51
CA ALA A 242 -12.89 20.60 13.34
C ALA A 242 -14.08 21.08 12.51
N LYS A 243 -13.81 21.62 11.30
CA LYS A 243 -14.86 22.11 10.40
C LYS A 243 -15.76 20.97 9.91
N LEU A 244 -15.17 19.83 9.55
CA LEU A 244 -15.93 18.65 9.10
C LEU A 244 -16.89 18.12 10.17
N SER A 245 -16.52 18.26 11.45
CA SER A 245 -17.34 17.83 12.59
C SER A 245 -18.52 18.76 12.90
N GLN A 246 -18.56 19.96 12.30
CA GLN A 246 -19.57 21.00 12.56
C GLN A 246 -20.62 21.12 11.45
N THR A 247 -20.51 20.31 10.40
CA THR A 247 -21.44 20.36 9.26
C THR A 247 -22.69 19.52 9.51
N GLU A 248 -23.78 19.81 8.81
CA GLU A 248 -24.97 18.93 8.77
C GLU A 248 -24.75 17.69 7.87
N GLN A 249 -23.61 17.63 7.17
CA GLN A 249 -23.26 16.51 6.32
C GLN A 249 -22.80 15.31 7.16
N VAL A 250 -23.05 14.11 6.66
CA VAL A 250 -22.53 12.87 7.27
C VAL A 250 -21.06 12.72 6.85
N ASN A 251 -20.14 12.79 7.81
CA ASN A 251 -18.70 12.76 7.56
C ASN A 251 -17.97 11.70 8.38
N THR A 252 -18.67 10.63 8.77
CA THR A 252 -18.16 9.57 9.66
C THR A 252 -16.95 8.84 9.09
N PHE A 253 -16.85 8.71 7.78
CA PHE A 253 -15.63 8.17 7.16
C PHE A 253 -14.68 9.29 6.72
N LEU A 254 -15.22 10.40 6.22
CA LEU A 254 -14.44 11.49 5.66
C LEU A 254 -13.51 12.16 6.67
N ASP A 255 -13.94 12.35 7.91
CA ASP A 255 -13.13 12.98 8.96
C ASP A 255 -11.87 12.16 9.29
N ASP A 256 -12.02 10.85 9.47
CA ASP A 256 -10.93 9.92 9.72
C ASP A 256 -10.04 9.74 8.49
N LEU A 257 -10.62 9.70 7.29
CA LEU A 257 -9.84 9.68 6.04
C LEU A 257 -9.02 10.96 5.85
N ALA A 258 -9.58 12.12 6.16
CA ALA A 258 -8.86 13.39 6.11
C ALA A 258 -7.72 13.42 7.17
N ALA A 259 -8.00 12.95 8.38
CA ALA A 259 -6.99 12.80 9.43
C ALA A 259 -5.87 11.82 9.02
N ALA A 260 -6.22 10.71 8.38
CA ALA A 260 -5.27 9.72 7.88
C ALA A 260 -4.38 10.27 6.75
N LEU A 261 -4.92 11.06 5.82
CA LEU A 261 -4.14 11.72 4.77
C LEU A 261 -3.12 12.70 5.36
N VAL A 262 -3.52 13.49 6.36
CA VAL A 262 -2.62 14.41 7.08
C VAL A 262 -1.55 13.62 7.84
N ALA A 263 -1.93 12.57 8.57
CA ALA A 263 -0.99 11.74 9.31
C ALA A 263 0.03 11.04 8.40
N ALA A 264 -0.42 10.52 7.26
CA ALA A 264 0.42 9.91 6.23
C ALA A 264 1.39 10.94 5.62
N ALA A 265 0.93 12.16 5.34
CA ALA A 265 1.78 13.24 4.83
C ALA A 265 2.86 13.65 5.85
N CYS A 266 2.49 13.80 7.11
CA CYS A 266 3.43 14.03 8.21
C CYS A 266 4.49 12.92 8.29
N ALA A 267 4.09 11.65 8.25
CA ALA A 267 5.01 10.51 8.29
C ALA A 267 5.95 10.49 7.08
N ARG A 268 5.42 10.72 5.87
CA ARG A 268 6.20 10.82 4.64
C ARG A 268 7.25 11.93 4.70
N ILE A 269 6.87 13.11 5.19
CA ILE A 269 7.78 14.26 5.32
C ILE A 269 8.87 13.97 6.35
N ALA A 270 8.51 13.41 7.52
CA ALA A 270 9.47 13.04 8.55
C ALA A 270 10.52 12.05 8.02
N HIS A 271 10.09 11.02 7.27
CA HIS A 271 11.01 10.05 6.65
C HIS A 271 11.97 10.68 5.63
N ASN A 272 11.55 11.75 4.95
CA ASN A 272 12.41 12.43 3.99
C ASN A 272 13.39 13.40 4.67
N ALA A 273 13.02 14.01 5.80
CA ALA A 273 13.88 14.92 6.55
C ALA A 273 15.09 14.22 7.20
N ASP A 274 14.95 12.95 7.60
CA ASP A 274 16.06 12.12 8.12
C ASP A 274 17.11 11.75 7.04
N HIS A 275 16.90 12.14 5.79
CA HIS A 275 17.79 11.86 4.66
C HIS A 275 18.53 13.08 4.11
N GLU A 276 18.29 14.27 4.65
CA GLU A 276 19.13 15.45 4.39
C GLU A 276 20.37 15.41 5.30
N PRO A 277 21.60 15.47 4.75
CA PRO A 277 22.79 15.56 5.57
C PRO A 277 22.76 16.89 6.34
N ARG A 278 22.88 16.81 7.67
CA ARG A 278 23.17 17.97 8.52
C ARG A 278 24.53 18.57 8.20
#